data_AF-B8F942-F1
#
_entry.id   AF-B8F942-F1
#
_cell.length_a   1.000
_cell.length_b   1.000
_cell.length_c   1.000
_cell.angle_alpha   90.00
_cell.angle_beta   90.00
_cell.angle_gamma   90.00
#
_symmetry.space_group_name_H-M   'P 1'
#
loop_
_entity.id
_entity.type
_entity.pdbx_description
1 polymer ?
#
loop_
_entity_poly.entity_id
_entity_poly.type
_entity_poly.pdbx_seq_one_letter_code
_entity_poly.pdbx_strand_id
1 'polypeptide(L)'
;MEKTVATCSAAPSKAMVRLYIAVIAVLAFTGFGQMPIFKRYYLADIPGLGWSANFFVTHALHYLGASVLFFLMAYHITGYFLAGRHSCTLTKSGWTRVIFLAGLTVTGIFRVLKNMPDILFSPNFTMFIDFAHLGFAMLFLFSCLGFLIFRTGWLKEVTHN
;
A
#
# COMPACT_ATOMS: atom_id res chain seq x y z
N MET A 1 24.78 -28.96 19.64
CA MET A 1 24.08 -28.91 18.34
C MET A 1 23.81 -27.45 18.01
N GLU A 2 24.61 -26.87 17.12
CA GLU A 2 24.39 -25.51 16.62
C GLU A 2 23.18 -25.55 15.70
N LYS A 3 22.05 -24.98 16.13
CA LYS A 3 20.86 -24.87 15.28
C LYS A 3 21.22 -23.92 14.15
N THR A 4 21.46 -24.44 12.95
CA THR A 4 21.61 -23.62 11.75
C THR A 4 20.27 -22.92 11.51
N VAL A 5 20.19 -21.64 11.89
CA VAL A 5 19.03 -20.81 11.62
C VAL A 5 18.99 -20.59 10.11
N ALA A 6 18.03 -21.22 9.43
CA ALA A 6 17.85 -21.03 8.00
C ALA A 6 17.49 -19.55 7.75
N THR A 7 18.39 -18.84 7.06
CA THR A 7 18.16 -17.44 6.72
C THR A 7 16.97 -17.32 5.78
N CYS A 8 16.11 -16.34 6.03
CA CYS A 8 14.93 -16.13 5.20
C CYS A 8 15.31 -15.78 3.75
N SER A 9 15.24 -16.77 2.84
CA SER A 9 15.59 -16.62 1.42
C SER A 9 14.73 -15.56 0.69
N ALA A 10 13.55 -15.24 1.22
CA ALA A 10 12.64 -14.23 0.66
C ALA A 10 12.83 -12.81 1.24
N ALA A 11 13.91 -12.55 1.99
CA ALA A 11 14.17 -11.22 2.53
C ALA A 11 14.41 -10.18 1.40
N PRO A 12 13.68 -9.04 1.39
CA PRO A 12 13.83 -8.04 0.33
C PRO A 12 15.15 -7.26 0.47
N SER A 13 15.73 -6.89 -0.67
CA SER A 13 16.91 -6.02 -0.70
C SER A 13 16.58 -4.61 -0.16
N LYS A 14 17.59 -3.89 0.33
CA LYS A 14 17.43 -2.50 0.81
C LYS A 14 16.82 -1.58 -0.26
N ALA A 15 17.15 -1.81 -1.53
CA ALA A 15 16.59 -1.06 -2.66
C ALA A 15 15.09 -1.33 -2.82
N MET A 16 14.65 -2.58 -2.71
CA MET A 16 13.23 -2.94 -2.77
C MET A 16 12.42 -2.30 -1.63
N VAL A 17 12.98 -2.29 -0.41
CA VAL A 17 12.34 -1.62 0.73
C VAL A 17 12.19 -0.12 0.49
N ARG A 18 13.25 0.56 -0.03
CA ARG A 18 13.18 1.98 -0.36
C ARG A 18 12.17 2.28 -1.46
N LEU A 19 12.13 1.45 -2.49
CA LEU A 19 11.15 1.56 -3.58
C LEU A 19 9.72 1.42 -3.04
N TYR A 20 9.46 0.40 -2.21
CA TYR A 20 8.17 0.21 -1.58
C TYR A 20 7.74 1.42 -0.74
N ILE A 21 8.63 1.96 0.09
CA ILE A 21 8.35 3.16 0.90
C ILE A 21 8.03 4.35 -0.01
N ALA A 22 8.80 4.58 -1.07
CA ALA A 22 8.56 5.65 -2.02
C ALA A 22 7.19 5.51 -2.72
N VAL A 23 6.83 4.30 -3.14
CA VAL A 23 5.52 4.01 -3.75
C VAL A 23 4.38 4.30 -2.77
N ILE A 24 4.48 3.85 -1.52
CA ILE A 24 3.46 4.14 -0.50
C ILE A 24 3.36 5.64 -0.23
N ALA A 25 4.48 6.37 -0.18
CA ALA A 25 4.49 7.82 0.01
C ALA A 25 3.81 8.56 -1.16
N VAL A 26 4.11 8.17 -2.40
CA VAL A 26 3.45 8.74 -3.60
C VAL A 26 1.95 8.44 -3.58
N LEU A 27 1.55 7.20 -3.28
CA LEU A 27 0.14 6.82 -3.18
C LEU A 27 -0.59 7.60 -2.10
N ALA A 28 0.00 7.73 -0.91
CA ALA A 28 -0.59 8.51 0.18
C ALA A 28 -0.74 9.98 -0.24
N PHE A 29 0.33 10.62 -0.71
CA PHE A 29 0.33 12.03 -1.11
C PHE A 29 -0.70 12.31 -2.22
N THR A 30 -0.71 11.51 -3.27
CA THR A 30 -1.63 11.68 -4.40
C THR A 30 -3.07 11.30 -4.05
N GLY A 31 -3.28 10.31 -3.18
CA GLY A 31 -4.61 9.93 -2.69
C GLY A 31 -5.25 11.05 -1.85
N PHE A 32 -4.45 11.67 -0.97
CA PHE A 32 -4.87 12.88 -0.25
C PHE A 32 -5.10 14.06 -1.19
N GLY A 33 -4.27 14.24 -2.23
CA GLY A 33 -4.42 15.30 -3.23
C GLY A 33 -5.63 15.15 -4.16
N GLN A 34 -6.23 13.97 -4.26
CA GLN A 34 -7.53 13.79 -4.93
C GLN A 34 -8.70 14.35 -4.10
N MET A 35 -8.50 14.53 -2.79
CA MET A 35 -9.45 15.27 -1.95
C MET A 35 -9.12 16.76 -1.98
N PRO A 36 -10.09 17.66 -1.81
CA PRO A 36 -9.86 19.11 -1.89
C PRO A 36 -9.13 19.68 -0.65
N ILE A 37 -8.22 18.93 -0.04
CA ILE A 37 -7.51 19.34 1.19
C ILE A 37 -6.26 20.17 0.90
N PHE A 38 -5.51 19.88 -0.18
CA PHE A 38 -4.25 20.59 -0.46
C PHE A 38 -4.47 22.05 -0.83
N LYS A 39 -5.56 22.34 -1.54
CA LYS A 39 -6.00 23.71 -1.81
C LYS A 39 -6.58 24.38 -0.56
N ARG A 40 -7.35 23.64 0.25
CA ARG A 40 -7.99 24.18 1.47
C ARG A 40 -6.99 24.59 2.55
N TYR A 41 -5.84 23.93 2.60
CA TYR A 41 -4.79 24.19 3.59
C TYR A 41 -3.51 24.79 2.95
N TYR A 42 -3.64 25.50 1.83
CA TYR A 42 -2.57 26.27 1.20
C TYR A 42 -1.30 25.50 0.78
N LEU A 43 -1.35 24.16 0.72
CA LEU A 43 -0.22 23.35 0.26
C LEU A 43 0.07 23.61 -1.22
N ALA A 44 -0.98 23.81 -2.02
CA ALA A 44 -0.86 24.13 -3.43
C ALA A 44 -0.31 25.54 -3.71
N ASP A 45 -0.30 26.42 -2.70
CA ASP A 45 0.20 27.79 -2.81
C ASP A 45 1.71 27.88 -2.53
N ILE A 46 2.32 26.78 -2.08
CA ILE A 46 3.77 26.67 -1.98
C ILE A 46 4.37 26.70 -3.39
N PRO A 47 5.40 27.53 -3.66
CA PRO A 47 6.04 27.60 -4.98
C PRO A 47 6.44 26.21 -5.51
N GLY A 48 5.97 25.87 -6.71
CA GLY A 48 6.22 24.57 -7.35
C GLY A 48 5.24 23.44 -6.99
N LEU A 49 4.30 23.63 -6.05
CA LEU A 49 3.32 22.60 -5.65
C LEU A 49 1.91 22.82 -6.18
N GLY A 50 1.67 23.78 -7.08
CA GLY A 50 0.34 24.01 -7.66
C GLY A 50 -0.28 22.79 -8.36
N TRP A 51 0.56 21.89 -8.89
CA TRP A 51 0.10 20.63 -9.51
C TRP A 51 -0.55 19.67 -8.50
N SER A 52 -0.22 19.76 -7.22
CA SER A 52 -0.70 18.85 -6.18
C SER A 52 -2.21 18.96 -5.93
N ALA A 53 -2.83 20.08 -6.30
CA ALA A 53 -4.28 20.26 -6.27
C ALA A 53 -4.98 19.98 -7.62
N ASN A 54 -4.23 19.61 -8.67
CA ASN A 54 -4.81 19.23 -9.95
C ASN A 54 -5.26 17.75 -9.90
N PHE A 55 -6.58 17.55 -9.92
CA PHE A 55 -7.17 16.20 -9.85
C PHE A 55 -6.65 15.25 -10.92
N PHE A 56 -6.53 15.68 -12.19
CA PHE A 56 -6.08 14.79 -13.25
C PHE A 56 -4.62 14.34 -13.06
N VAL A 57 -3.76 15.25 -12.60
CA VAL A 57 -2.35 14.94 -12.31
C VAL A 57 -2.25 14.00 -11.12
N THR A 58 -2.92 14.30 -10.00
CA THR A 58 -2.89 13.42 -8.82
C THR A 58 -3.55 12.07 -9.10
N HIS A 59 -4.60 12.03 -9.92
CA HIS A 59 -5.25 10.80 -10.35
C HIS A 59 -4.33 9.91 -11.19
N ALA A 60 -3.68 10.48 -12.21
CA ALA A 60 -2.73 9.76 -13.06
C ALA A 60 -1.54 9.22 -12.25
N LEU A 61 -0.94 10.05 -11.38
CA LEU A 61 0.18 9.61 -10.54
C LEU A 61 -0.24 8.54 -9.52
N HIS A 62 -1.45 8.62 -8.97
CA HIS A 62 -1.96 7.61 -8.07
C HIS A 62 -2.15 6.27 -8.78
N TYR A 63 -2.71 6.27 -10.00
CA TYR A 63 -2.87 5.05 -10.81
C TYR A 63 -1.53 4.43 -11.21
N LEU A 64 -0.54 5.26 -11.54
CA LEU A 64 0.82 4.81 -11.81
C LEU A 64 1.43 4.16 -10.56
N GLY A 65 1.34 4.84 -9.41
CA GLY A 65 1.78 4.30 -8.12
C GLY A 65 1.08 2.98 -7.76
N ALA A 66 -0.21 2.86 -8.03
CA ALA A 66 -1.00 1.66 -7.76
C ALA A 66 -0.56 0.50 -8.65
N SER A 67 -0.29 0.78 -9.93
CA SER A 67 0.26 -0.21 -10.88
C SER A 67 1.61 -0.77 -10.40
N VAL A 68 2.50 0.11 -9.94
CA VAL A 68 3.80 -0.32 -9.37
C VAL A 68 3.61 -1.11 -8.08
N LEU A 69 2.70 -0.69 -7.19
CA LEU A 69 2.39 -1.43 -5.98
C LEU A 69 1.86 -2.83 -6.28
N PHE A 70 0.95 -2.98 -7.25
CA PHE A 70 0.43 -4.28 -7.68
C PHE A 70 1.53 -5.18 -8.23
N PHE A 71 2.44 -4.64 -9.04
CA PHE A 71 3.61 -5.38 -9.49
C PHE A 71 4.48 -5.85 -8.31
N LEU A 72 4.80 -4.97 -7.36
CA LEU A 72 5.58 -5.33 -6.18
C LEU A 72 4.87 -6.38 -5.32
N MET A 73 3.55 -6.28 -5.15
CA MET A 73 2.76 -7.28 -4.45
C MET A 73 2.82 -8.63 -5.15
N ALA A 74 2.59 -8.67 -6.47
CA ALA A 74 2.66 -9.90 -7.26
C ALA A 74 4.05 -10.56 -7.18
N TYR A 75 5.11 -9.76 -7.30
CA TYR A 75 6.49 -10.21 -7.17
C TYR A 75 6.77 -10.85 -5.81
N HIS A 76 6.43 -10.17 -4.70
CA HIS A 76 6.70 -10.67 -3.35
C HIS A 76 5.80 -11.84 -2.96
N ILE A 77 4.53 -11.85 -3.37
CA ILE A 77 3.62 -12.99 -3.18
C ILE A 77 4.21 -14.21 -3.88
N THR A 78 4.60 -14.07 -5.14
CA THR A 78 5.17 -15.17 -5.94
C THR A 78 6.48 -15.66 -5.32
N GLY A 79 7.40 -14.75 -4.99
CA GLY A 79 8.66 -15.11 -4.33
C GLY A 79 8.47 -15.80 -2.97
N TYR A 80 7.49 -15.34 -2.19
CA TYR A 80 7.15 -15.98 -0.92
C TYR A 80 6.63 -17.41 -1.13
N PHE A 81 5.70 -17.63 -2.05
CA PHE A 81 5.14 -18.96 -2.28
C PHE A 81 6.10 -19.94 -2.96
N LEU A 82 6.98 -19.46 -3.85
CA LEU A 82 7.92 -20.32 -4.56
C LEU A 82 9.19 -20.65 -3.76
N ALA A 83 9.71 -19.69 -2.98
CA ALA A 83 11.01 -19.84 -2.31
C ALA A 83 10.99 -19.56 -0.80
N GLY A 84 10.07 -18.70 -0.33
CA GLY A 84 10.06 -18.23 1.05
C GLY A 84 9.26 -19.08 2.04
N ARG A 85 8.20 -19.76 1.61
CA ARG A 85 7.18 -20.36 2.48
C ARG A 85 7.69 -21.45 3.42
N HIS A 86 8.79 -22.11 3.05
CA HIS A 86 9.40 -23.18 3.84
C HIS A 86 10.37 -22.64 4.90
N SER A 87 10.95 -21.46 4.66
CA SER A 87 11.98 -20.88 5.54
C SER A 87 11.47 -19.69 6.36
N CYS A 88 10.38 -19.06 5.94
CA CYS A 88 9.82 -17.89 6.62
C CYS A 88 8.29 -17.92 6.70
N THR A 89 7.76 -17.37 7.78
CA THR A 89 6.33 -17.15 7.99
C THR A 89 6.06 -15.69 8.34
N LEU A 90 4.84 -15.22 8.08
CA LEU A 90 4.47 -13.84 8.37
C LEU A 90 4.39 -13.60 9.89
N THR A 91 4.91 -12.45 10.32
CA THR A 91 4.66 -11.96 11.68
C THR A 91 3.22 -11.47 11.81
N LYS A 92 2.76 -11.19 13.04
CA LYS A 92 1.46 -10.54 13.26
C LYS A 92 1.35 -9.22 12.49
N SER A 93 2.41 -8.39 12.50
CA SER A 93 2.42 -7.13 11.75
C SER A 93 2.51 -7.33 10.23
N GLY A 94 3.12 -8.43 9.76
CA GLY A 94 3.05 -8.86 8.37
C GLY A 94 1.62 -9.14 7.93
N TRP A 95 0.90 -9.96 8.69
CA TRP A 95 -0.52 -10.27 8.44
C TRP A 95 -1.40 -9.03 8.46
N THR A 96 -1.22 -8.12 9.44
CA THR A 96 -1.96 -6.86 9.49
C THR A 96 -1.77 -6.02 8.23
N ARG A 97 -0.54 -5.88 7.73
CA ARG A 97 -0.27 -5.15 6.48
C ARG A 97 -0.91 -5.82 5.27
N VAL A 98 -0.84 -7.15 5.18
CA VAL A 98 -1.49 -7.91 4.09
C VAL A 98 -2.99 -7.70 4.08
N ILE A 99 -3.66 -7.76 5.23
CA ILE A 99 -5.12 -7.56 5.33
C ILE A 99 -5.51 -6.17 4.85
N PHE A 100 -4.82 -5.12 5.31
CA PHE A 100 -5.14 -3.75 4.91
C PHE A 100 -4.78 -3.47 3.44
N LEU A 101 -3.66 -4.00 2.93
CA LEU A 101 -3.31 -3.89 1.52
C LEU A 101 -4.32 -4.62 0.64
N ALA A 102 -4.84 -5.79 1.06
CA ALA A 102 -5.89 -6.49 0.34
C ALA A 102 -7.19 -5.66 0.30
N GLY A 103 -7.61 -5.08 1.43
CA GLY A 103 -8.77 -4.19 1.49
C GLY A 103 -8.61 -2.95 0.60
N LEU A 104 -7.42 -2.33 0.63
CA LEU A 104 -7.07 -1.21 -0.27
C LEU A 104 -7.14 -1.60 -1.73
N THR A 105 -6.60 -2.76 -2.11
CA THR A 105 -6.62 -3.26 -3.49
C THR A 105 -8.05 -3.50 -3.95
N VAL A 106 -8.87 -4.20 -3.16
CA VAL A 106 -10.26 -4.51 -3.53
C VAL A 106 -11.08 -3.23 -3.69
N THR A 107 -11.05 -2.35 -2.69
CA THR A 107 -11.77 -1.07 -2.77
C THR A 107 -11.22 -0.16 -3.88
N GLY A 108 -9.90 -0.19 -4.12
CA GLY A 108 -9.24 0.53 -5.20
C GLY A 108 -9.71 0.07 -6.57
N ILE A 109 -9.85 -1.24 -6.80
CA ILE A 109 -10.41 -1.80 -8.03
C ILE A 109 -11.83 -1.26 -8.27
N PHE A 110 -12.70 -1.26 -7.26
CA PHE A 110 -14.03 -0.67 -7.40
C PHE A 110 -14.00 0.83 -7.69
N ARG A 111 -13.02 1.58 -7.14
CA ARG A 111 -12.81 2.99 -7.49
C ARG A 111 -12.34 3.19 -8.94
N VAL A 112 -11.62 2.23 -9.52
CA VAL A 112 -11.29 2.25 -10.96
C VAL A 112 -12.52 1.95 -11.79
N LEU A 113 -13.26 0.89 -11.43
CA LEU A 113 -14.45 0.47 -12.18
C LEU A 113 -15.50 1.57 -12.26
N LYS A 114 -15.78 2.27 -11.15
CA LYS A 114 -16.76 3.38 -11.14
C LYS A 114 -16.37 4.58 -12.02
N ASN A 115 -15.09 4.67 -12.41
CA ASN A 115 -14.59 5.74 -13.29
C ASN A 115 -14.72 5.36 -14.78
N MET A 116 -15.14 4.14 -15.11
CA MET A 116 -15.41 3.73 -16.48
C MET A 116 -16.79 4.22 -16.95
N PRO A 117 -16.94 4.59 -18.24
CA PRO A 117 -18.19 5.14 -18.76
C PRO A 117 -19.37 4.16 -18.69
N ASP A 118 -19.08 2.85 -18.76
CA ASP A 118 -20.09 1.79 -18.87
C ASP A 118 -20.49 1.17 -17.52
N ILE A 119 -19.85 1.57 -16.41
CA ILE A 119 -20.07 0.97 -15.10
C ILE A 119 -20.70 2.00 -14.16
N LEU A 120 -22.02 1.89 -13.99
CA LEU A 120 -22.78 2.75 -13.09
C LEU A 120 -23.09 2.01 -11.79
N PHE A 121 -22.44 2.43 -10.71
CA PHE A 121 -22.80 1.99 -9.37
C PHE A 121 -23.83 2.93 -8.72
N SER A 122 -24.59 2.39 -7.76
CA SER A 122 -25.50 3.23 -6.97
C SER A 122 -24.73 4.29 -6.17
N PRO A 123 -25.33 5.46 -5.88
CA PRO A 123 -24.68 6.50 -5.09
C PRO A 123 -24.20 6.00 -3.71
N ASN A 124 -25.03 5.19 -3.03
CA ASN A 124 -24.70 4.64 -1.72
C ASN A 124 -23.50 3.69 -1.78
N PHE A 125 -23.43 2.86 -2.83
CA PHE A 125 -22.29 1.96 -3.02
C PHE A 125 -21.01 2.74 -3.32
N THR A 126 -21.08 3.74 -4.20
CA THR A 126 -19.94 4.62 -4.52
C THR A 126 -19.42 5.30 -3.27
N MET A 127 -20.30 5.88 -2.45
CA MET A 127 -19.95 6.51 -1.19
C MET A 127 -19.31 5.52 -0.22
N PHE A 128 -19.89 4.32 -0.07
CA PHE A 128 -19.32 3.27 0.78
C PHE A 128 -17.91 2.89 0.33
N ILE A 129 -17.69 2.66 -0.97
CA ILE A 129 -16.36 2.32 -1.51
C ILE A 129 -15.36 3.44 -1.26
N ASP A 130 -15.77 4.71 -1.40
CA ASP A 130 -14.88 5.85 -1.18
C ASP A 130 -14.45 5.98 0.28
N PHE A 131 -15.40 5.88 1.22
CA PHE A 131 -15.09 5.90 2.64
C PHE A 131 -14.32 4.65 3.08
N ALA A 132 -14.64 3.48 2.55
CA ALA A 132 -13.92 2.25 2.85
C ALA A 132 -12.46 2.34 2.38
N HIS A 133 -12.23 2.82 1.15
CA HIS A 133 -10.89 2.98 0.61
C HIS A 133 -10.05 3.96 1.44
N LEU A 134 -10.62 5.12 1.78
CA LEU A 134 -9.97 6.08 2.67
C LEU A 134 -9.73 5.47 4.07
N GLY A 135 -10.71 4.78 4.64
CA GLY A 135 -10.60 4.11 5.94
C GLY A 135 -9.46 3.10 5.96
N PHE A 136 -9.37 2.21 4.96
CA PHE A 136 -8.26 1.27 4.83
C PHE A 136 -6.91 1.98 4.65
N ALA A 137 -6.86 3.09 3.88
CA ALA A 137 -5.64 3.88 3.72
C ALA A 137 -5.15 4.43 5.05
N MET A 138 -6.04 5.02 5.85
CA MET A 138 -5.70 5.57 7.16
C MET A 138 -5.25 4.47 8.13
N LEU A 139 -6.01 3.36 8.22
CA LEU A 139 -5.67 2.22 9.07
C LEU A 139 -4.30 1.64 8.71
N PHE A 140 -4.02 1.51 7.41
CA PHE A 140 -2.75 1.03 6.91
C PHE A 140 -1.59 1.97 7.28
N LEU A 141 -1.73 3.28 7.05
CA LEU A 141 -0.70 4.27 7.35
C LEU A 141 -0.41 4.36 8.86
N PHE A 142 -1.43 4.40 9.71
CA PHE A 142 -1.25 4.42 11.16
C PHE A 142 -0.62 3.12 11.68
N SER A 143 -1.00 1.97 11.11
CA SER A 143 -0.38 0.69 11.46
C SER A 143 1.10 0.68 11.05
N CYS A 144 1.43 1.17 9.85
CA CYS A 144 2.81 1.29 9.41
C CYS A 144 3.64 2.20 10.32
N LEU A 145 3.07 3.34 10.75
CA LEU A 145 3.72 4.23 11.72
C LEU A 145 3.95 3.55 13.07
N GLY A 146 2.93 2.87 13.61
CA GLY A 146 3.07 2.09 14.84
C GLY A 146 4.15 1.02 14.72
N PHE A 147 4.16 0.26 13.63
CA PHE A 147 5.18 -0.77 13.41
C PHE A 147 6.59 -0.22 13.21
N LEU A 148 6.73 1.00 12.69
CA LEU A 148 8.01 1.71 12.61
C LEU A 148 8.52 2.04 14.02
N ILE A 149 7.65 2.55 14.89
CA ILE A 149 7.97 2.86 16.29
C ILE A 149 8.38 1.61 17.05
N PHE A 150 7.60 0.53 16.94
CA PHE A 150 7.87 -0.74 17.62
C PHE A 150 8.89 -1.64 16.89
N ARG A 151 9.46 -1.17 15.77
CA ARG A 151 10.44 -1.88 14.93
C ARG A 151 10.06 -3.33 14.60
N THR A 152 8.79 -3.56 14.26
CA THR A 152 8.30 -4.92 13.94
C THR A 152 8.49 -5.27 12.46
N GLY A 153 9.21 -6.37 12.20
CA GLY A 153 9.46 -6.91 10.87
C GLY A 153 8.27 -7.65 10.26
N TRP A 154 8.33 -7.94 8.96
CA TRP A 154 7.26 -8.58 8.19
C TRP A 154 7.29 -10.10 8.24
N LEU A 155 8.50 -10.66 8.25
CA LEU A 155 8.76 -12.10 8.21
C LEU A 155 9.51 -12.50 9.48
N LYS A 156 9.22 -13.71 9.96
CA LYS A 156 10.01 -14.42 10.96
C LYS A 156 10.44 -15.76 10.37
N GLU A 157 11.60 -16.25 10.77
CA GLU A 157 12.12 -17.54 10.32
C GLU A 157 11.30 -18.69 10.93
N VAL A 158 11.19 -19.77 10.17
CA VAL A 158 10.51 -20.99 10.61
C VAL A 158 11.49 -21.78 11.48
N THR A 159 11.18 -21.90 12.78
CA THR A 159 11.95 -22.76 13.68
C THR A 159 11.47 -24.20 13.51
N HIS A 160 12.28 -25.04 12.86
CA HIS A 160 12.09 -26.50 12.93
C HIS A 160 12.52 -26.97 14.33
N ASN A 161 11.62 -27.65 15.03
CA ASN A 161 11.87 -28.29 16.33
C ASN A 161 12.01 -29.79 16.13
#